data_AF-A0A3R7B0Q4-F1
#
_entry.id   AF-A0A3R7B0Q4-F1
#
_cell.length_a   1.000
_cell.length_b   1.000
_cell.length_c   1.000
_cell.angle_alpha   90.00
_cell.angle_beta   90.00
_cell.angle_gamma   90.00
#
_symmetry.space_group_name_H-M   'P 1'
#
loop_
_entity.id
_entity.type
_entity.pdbx_description
1 polymer ?
#
loop_
_entity_poly.entity_id
_entity_poly.type
_entity_poly.pdbx_seq_one_letter_code
_entity_poly.pdbx_strand_id
1 'polypeptide(L)'
;MFLNELRNQEKLRAKSLRSFEESEIKGARGVYTLIIFVPSPFTTIIGRLGKKKIERGYYAYTGSAFGSGPSSLAGRISRHLNKTKRKRWHIDYLLCNDDVAIKGVLAMTTRRRMECEINQYLMNKLKAEIPILNFGSSDCRMRCRSHLLYLGSDNNVVGKIADLYMQKKEGKIFAFLDC
;
A
#
# COMPACT_ATOMS: atom_id res chain seq x y z
N MET A 1 -28.48 19.27 7.95
CA MET A 1 -27.38 20.16 8.40
C MET A 1 -26.54 19.50 9.48
N PHE A 2 -27.11 19.09 10.61
CA PHE A 2 -26.40 18.46 11.74
C PHE A 2 -25.59 17.17 11.40
N LEU A 3 -26.11 16.29 10.53
CA LEU A 3 -25.38 15.09 10.06
C LEU A 3 -24.21 15.43 9.12
N ASN A 4 -24.30 16.53 8.37
CA ASN A 4 -23.19 17.03 7.56
C ASN A 4 -22.15 17.73 8.44
N GLU A 5 -22.55 18.39 9.53
CA GLU A 5 -21.64 18.94 10.54
C GLU A 5 -20.92 17.85 11.32
N LEU A 6 -21.61 16.78 11.76
CA LEU A 6 -20.96 15.63 12.41
C LEU A 6 -20.03 14.88 11.47
N ARG A 7 -20.44 14.65 10.21
CA ARG A 7 -19.58 14.06 9.19
C ARG A 7 -18.43 14.99 8.79
N ASN A 8 -18.63 16.31 8.88
CA ASN A 8 -17.54 17.30 8.73
C ASN A 8 -16.63 17.29 9.95
N GLN A 9 -17.12 17.12 11.18
CA GLN A 9 -16.30 17.05 12.39
C GLN A 9 -15.52 15.74 12.48
N GLU A 10 -16.10 14.61 12.07
CA GLU A 10 -15.37 13.36 11.86
C GLU A 10 -14.37 13.47 10.71
N LYS A 11 -14.71 14.13 9.59
CA LYS A 11 -13.75 14.43 8.53
C LYS A 11 -12.66 15.40 8.98
N LEU A 12 -12.95 16.40 9.81
CA LEU A 12 -11.98 17.36 10.37
C LEU A 12 -11.08 16.68 11.40
N ARG A 13 -11.63 15.83 12.27
CA ARG A 13 -10.85 14.98 13.18
C ARG A 13 -10.03 13.96 12.42
N ALA A 14 -10.59 13.28 11.43
CA ALA A 14 -9.86 12.38 10.55
C ALA A 14 -8.79 13.13 9.77
N LYS A 15 -9.03 14.34 9.29
CA LYS A 15 -8.03 15.19 8.62
C LYS A 15 -6.94 15.66 9.58
N SER A 16 -7.29 15.98 10.83
CA SER A 16 -6.35 16.31 11.90
C SER A 16 -5.49 15.09 12.28
N LEU A 17 -6.10 13.92 12.45
CA LEU A 17 -5.43 12.65 12.68
C LEU A 17 -4.54 12.31 11.49
N ARG A 18 -5.03 12.40 10.26
CA ARG A 18 -4.25 12.19 9.03
C ARG A 18 -3.07 13.14 8.94
N SER A 19 -3.25 14.43 9.27
CA SER A 19 -2.15 15.41 9.29
C SER A 19 -1.13 15.15 10.40
N PHE A 20 -1.58 14.63 11.54
CA PHE A 20 -0.72 14.22 12.65
C PHE A 20 0.06 12.94 12.31
N GLU A 21 -0.61 11.92 11.79
CA GLU A 21 -0.02 10.68 11.28
C GLU A 21 0.99 10.98 10.16
N GLU A 22 0.64 11.85 9.21
CA GLU A 22 1.55 12.32 8.15
C GLU A 22 2.78 13.03 8.72
N SER A 23 2.62 13.82 9.79
CA SER A 23 3.74 14.47 10.47
C SER A 23 4.65 13.49 11.20
N GLU A 24 4.10 12.42 11.79
CA GLU A 24 4.86 11.39 12.49
C GLU A 24 5.63 10.46 11.54
N ILE A 25 5.10 10.21 10.33
CA ILE A 25 5.83 9.44 9.30
C ILE A 25 6.80 10.30 8.48
N LYS A 26 6.81 11.62 8.67
CA LYS A 26 7.69 12.56 7.96
C LYS A 26 9.14 12.30 8.32
N GLY A 27 9.94 11.90 7.34
CA GLY A 27 11.36 11.54 7.56
C GLY A 27 11.57 10.19 8.25
N ALA A 28 10.50 9.48 8.60
CA ALA A 28 10.59 8.14 9.18
C ALA A 28 11.02 7.09 8.15
N ARG A 29 11.52 5.97 8.67
CA ARG A 29 11.85 4.76 7.91
C ARG A 29 10.89 3.64 8.29
N GLY A 30 10.67 2.69 7.39
CA GLY A 30 9.86 1.53 7.71
C GLY A 30 9.36 0.76 6.51
N VAL A 31 8.22 0.13 6.70
CA VAL A 31 7.49 -0.69 5.71
C VAL A 31 6.07 -0.17 5.59
N TYR A 32 5.49 -0.31 4.40
CA TYR A 32 4.10 0.02 4.14
C TYR A 32 3.46 -1.02 3.23
N THR A 33 2.15 -1.18 3.35
CA THR A 33 1.31 -1.94 2.42
C THR A 33 0.23 -1.03 1.87
N LEU A 34 0.20 -0.88 0.55
CA LEU A 34 -0.89 -0.26 -0.17
C LEU A 34 -2.00 -1.28 -0.35
N ILE A 35 -3.23 -0.89 -0.05
CA ILE A 35 -4.44 -1.68 -0.31
C ILE A 35 -5.14 -1.05 -1.50
N ILE A 36 -5.20 -1.79 -2.59
CA ILE A 36 -5.56 -1.27 -3.91
C ILE A 36 -6.80 -2.00 -4.38
N PHE A 37 -7.74 -1.28 -4.97
CA PHE A 37 -8.91 -1.85 -5.62
C PHE A 37 -8.87 -1.54 -7.11
N VAL A 38 -9.04 -2.59 -7.91
CA VAL A 38 -9.21 -2.53 -9.36
C VAL A 38 -10.67 -2.84 -9.68
N PRO A 39 -11.47 -1.85 -10.14
CA PRO A 39 -12.91 -2.04 -10.34
C PRO A 39 -13.25 -2.85 -11.60
N SER A 40 -12.39 -2.79 -12.62
CA SER A 40 -12.56 -3.48 -13.90
C SER A 40 -11.22 -4.00 -14.41
N PRO A 41 -11.18 -5.18 -15.04
CA PRO A 41 -9.93 -5.75 -15.53
C PRO A 41 -9.37 -4.89 -16.66
N PHE A 42 -8.04 -4.74 -16.71
CA PHE A 42 -7.36 -4.00 -17.76
C PHE A 42 -6.00 -4.60 -18.09
N THR A 43 -5.42 -4.21 -19.22
CA THR A 43 -4.08 -4.66 -19.63
C THR A 43 -3.13 -3.48 -19.66
N THR A 44 -1.92 -3.66 -19.14
CA THR A 44 -0.87 -2.62 -19.13
C THR A 44 0.51 -3.24 -19.35
N ILE A 45 1.46 -2.44 -19.83
CA ILE A 45 2.87 -2.84 -19.98
C ILE A 45 3.62 -2.39 -18.73
N ILE A 46 4.18 -3.33 -17.97
CA ILE A 46 4.78 -3.07 -16.66
C ILE A 46 6.31 -3.18 -16.78
N GLY A 47 6.95 -2.08 -17.18
CA GLY A 47 8.40 -2.01 -17.32
C GLY A 47 8.97 -3.24 -18.06
N ARG A 48 9.96 -3.91 -17.45
CA ARG A 48 10.58 -5.13 -17.99
C ARG A 48 9.75 -6.41 -17.81
N LEU A 49 8.67 -6.39 -17.02
CA LEU A 49 7.76 -7.53 -16.88
C LEU A 49 6.86 -7.71 -18.11
N GLY A 50 6.82 -6.72 -19.02
CA GLY A 50 6.06 -6.77 -20.26
C GLY A 50 4.56 -6.58 -20.07
N LYS A 51 3.77 -7.06 -21.04
CA LYS A 51 2.31 -6.95 -21.06
C LYS A 51 1.70 -7.87 -19.98
N LYS A 52 0.86 -7.31 -19.11
CA LYS A 52 0.15 -8.04 -18.04
C LYS A 52 -1.33 -7.66 -18.02
N LYS A 53 -2.17 -8.68 -17.82
CA LYS A 53 -3.58 -8.50 -17.50
C LYS A 53 -3.71 -8.34 -15.99
N ILE A 54 -4.43 -7.30 -15.56
CA ILE A 54 -4.79 -7.02 -14.19
C ILE A 54 -6.26 -7.38 -14.05
N GLU A 55 -6.58 -8.26 -13.12
CA GLU A 55 -7.96 -8.69 -12.87
C GLU A 55 -8.68 -7.69 -11.96
N ARG A 56 -10.01 -7.74 -11.98
CA ARG A 56 -10.83 -7.01 -11.01
C ARG A 56 -10.61 -7.58 -9.60
N GLY A 57 -10.45 -6.71 -8.61
CA GLY A 57 -10.41 -7.10 -7.20
C GLY A 57 -9.44 -6.28 -6.39
N TYR A 58 -9.20 -6.76 -5.17
CA TYR A 58 -8.28 -6.16 -4.22
C TYR A 58 -6.88 -6.73 -4.37
N TYR A 59 -5.91 -5.84 -4.18
CA TYR A 59 -4.49 -6.15 -4.20
C TYR A 59 -3.81 -5.54 -2.98
N ALA A 60 -2.79 -6.21 -2.46
CA ALA A 60 -1.87 -5.65 -1.49
C ALA A 60 -0.49 -5.52 -2.11
N TYR A 61 0.09 -4.32 -2.07
CA TYR A 61 1.48 -4.10 -2.47
C TYR A 61 2.31 -3.69 -1.26
N THR A 62 3.30 -4.49 -0.89
CA THR A 62 4.18 -4.21 0.25
C THR A 62 5.51 -3.63 -0.23
N GLY A 63 5.92 -2.50 0.33
CA GLY A 63 7.18 -1.84 0.03
C GLY A 63 7.91 -1.36 1.28
N SER A 64 9.22 -1.17 1.20
CA SER A 64 10.01 -0.51 2.25
C SER A 64 10.35 0.94 1.93
N ALA A 65 10.74 1.73 2.93
CA ALA A 65 11.26 3.08 2.77
C ALA A 65 12.36 3.34 3.82
N PHE A 66 13.63 3.33 3.40
CA PHE A 66 14.79 3.49 4.29
C PHE A 66 15.67 4.70 3.94
N GLY A 67 15.29 5.48 2.93
CA GLY A 67 16.01 6.69 2.54
C GLY A 67 15.53 7.93 3.31
N SER A 68 15.92 9.09 2.83
CA SER A 68 15.47 10.41 3.28
C SER A 68 14.64 11.10 2.18
N GLY A 69 13.97 12.20 2.52
CA GLY A 69 13.21 13.01 1.56
C GLY A 69 12.19 12.17 0.76
N PRO A 70 12.21 12.19 -0.59
CA PRO A 70 11.31 11.37 -1.44
C PRO A 70 11.43 9.85 -1.24
N SER A 71 12.51 9.37 -0.62
CA SER A 71 12.74 7.95 -0.31
C SER A 71 12.43 7.57 1.14
N SER A 72 11.98 8.52 1.96
CA SER A 72 11.42 8.29 3.30
C SER A 72 10.03 7.64 3.22
N LEU A 73 9.50 7.18 4.36
CA LEU A 73 8.18 6.53 4.43
C LEU A 73 7.08 7.45 3.89
N ALA A 74 6.97 8.67 4.41
CA ALA A 74 6.08 9.70 3.87
C ALA A 74 6.33 9.94 2.38
N GLY A 75 7.59 10.13 1.97
CA GLY A 75 7.93 10.40 0.57
C GLY A 75 7.47 9.32 -0.41
N ARG A 76 7.62 8.04 -0.04
CA ARG A 76 7.14 6.92 -0.86
C ARG A 76 5.61 6.84 -0.89
N ILE A 77 4.95 7.01 0.26
CA ILE A 77 3.49 6.99 0.34
C ILE A 77 2.90 8.14 -0.48
N SER A 78 3.35 9.38 -0.28
CA SER A 78 2.91 10.55 -1.07
C SER A 78 3.14 10.36 -2.57
N ARG A 79 4.28 9.76 -2.96
CA ARG A 79 4.52 9.40 -4.36
C ARG A 79 3.45 8.45 -4.87
N HIS A 80 3.08 7.41 -4.12
CA HIS A 80 2.08 6.42 -4.54
C HIS A 80 0.68 7.02 -4.68
N LEU A 81 0.29 7.91 -3.77
CA LEU A 81 -1.02 8.57 -3.77
C LEU A 81 -1.20 9.56 -4.93
N ASN A 82 -0.14 10.22 -5.39
CA ASN A 82 -0.21 11.08 -6.58
C ASN A 82 -0.56 10.20 -7.82
N LYS A 83 -1.52 10.52 -8.68
CA LYS A 83 -1.73 9.73 -9.93
C LYS A 83 -0.82 10.15 -11.08
N THR A 84 -0.51 11.44 -11.17
CA THR A 84 0.27 12.05 -12.24
C THR A 84 1.75 12.05 -11.90
N LYS A 85 2.46 10.97 -12.27
CA LYS A 85 3.90 10.85 -12.05
C LYS A 85 4.60 10.12 -13.19
N ARG A 86 5.92 10.34 -13.32
CA ARG A 86 6.76 9.45 -14.14
C ARG A 86 6.81 8.07 -13.48
N LYS A 87 6.37 7.04 -14.21
CA LYS A 87 6.42 5.64 -13.77
C LYS A 87 7.88 5.18 -13.62
N ARG A 88 8.26 4.73 -12.42
CA ARG A 88 9.61 4.26 -12.07
C ARG A 88 9.59 2.88 -11.44
N TRP A 89 8.59 2.59 -10.61
CA TRP A 89 8.40 1.29 -9.96
C TRP A 89 7.25 0.52 -10.61
N HIS A 90 7.27 -0.81 -10.52
CA HIS A 90 6.21 -1.64 -11.10
C HIS A 90 4.81 -1.23 -10.64
N ILE A 91 4.66 -0.85 -9.37
CA ILE A 91 3.37 -0.40 -8.81
C ILE A 91 2.86 0.90 -9.43
N ASP A 92 3.75 1.78 -9.91
CA ASP A 92 3.34 3.02 -10.58
C ASP A 92 2.52 2.73 -11.85
N TYR A 93 2.80 1.62 -12.54
CA TYR A 93 2.06 1.24 -13.76
C TYR A 93 0.61 0.83 -13.48
N LEU A 94 0.31 0.38 -12.26
CA LEU A 94 -1.05 0.10 -11.80
C LEU A 94 -1.69 1.39 -11.27
N LEU A 95 -1.01 2.12 -10.40
CA LEU A 95 -1.58 3.28 -9.68
C LEU A 95 -1.81 4.51 -10.56
N CYS A 96 -1.12 4.63 -11.70
CA CYS A 96 -1.38 5.72 -12.66
C CYS A 96 -2.60 5.43 -13.58
N ASN A 97 -3.33 4.33 -13.39
CA ASN A 97 -4.60 4.11 -14.05
C ASN A 97 -5.72 4.83 -13.26
N ASP A 98 -6.56 5.60 -13.94
CA ASP A 98 -7.60 6.42 -13.32
C ASP A 98 -8.69 5.59 -12.63
N ASP A 99 -8.94 4.37 -13.09
CA ASP A 99 -9.92 3.46 -12.48
C ASP A 99 -9.40 2.81 -11.19
N VAL A 100 -8.08 2.73 -11.00
CA VAL A 100 -7.47 2.09 -9.84
C VAL A 100 -7.52 3.02 -8.63
N ALA A 101 -7.98 2.51 -7.48
CA ALA A 101 -8.12 3.28 -6.24
C ALA A 101 -7.28 2.70 -5.10
N ILE A 102 -6.67 3.56 -4.29
CA ILE A 102 -6.01 3.15 -3.03
C ILE A 102 -7.06 3.24 -1.92
N LYS A 103 -7.50 2.09 -1.42
CA LYS A 103 -8.50 2.01 -0.35
C LYS A 103 -7.90 2.23 1.03
N GLY A 104 -6.60 2.00 1.16
CA GLY A 104 -5.87 2.39 2.35
C GLY A 104 -4.37 2.14 2.25
N VAL A 105 -3.65 2.67 3.23
CA VAL A 105 -2.22 2.46 3.42
C VAL A 105 -1.99 2.12 4.88
N LEU A 106 -1.41 0.95 5.14
CA LEU A 106 -0.88 0.61 6.45
C LEU A 106 0.63 0.86 6.41
N ALA A 107 1.14 1.60 7.38
CA ALA A 107 2.55 1.90 7.49
C ALA A 107 3.06 1.56 8.90
N MET A 108 4.26 1.01 8.99
CA MET A 108 4.91 0.66 10.26
C MET A 108 6.30 1.27 10.27
N THR A 109 6.57 2.15 11.23
CA THR A 109 7.89 2.76 11.39
C THR A 109 8.84 1.76 12.03
N THR A 110 9.96 1.46 11.40
CA THR A 110 10.95 0.55 11.96
C THR A 110 12.32 0.78 11.33
N ARG A 111 13.38 0.41 12.05
CA ARG A 111 14.75 0.34 11.52
C ARG A 111 15.06 -1.04 10.90
N ARG A 112 14.23 -2.05 11.12
CA ARG A 112 14.39 -3.40 10.58
C ARG A 112 13.82 -3.48 9.16
N ARG A 113 14.53 -4.13 8.24
CA ARG A 113 14.06 -4.34 6.86
C ARG A 113 12.98 -5.43 6.79
N MET A 114 11.74 -5.05 7.09
CA MET A 114 10.62 -5.99 7.26
C MET A 114 9.71 -6.16 6.02
N GLU A 115 10.04 -5.58 4.87
CA GLU A 115 9.21 -5.68 3.65
C GLU A 115 8.88 -7.11 3.26
N CYS A 116 9.88 -7.99 3.20
CA CYS A 116 9.68 -9.39 2.85
C CYS A 116 8.91 -10.13 3.95
N GLU A 117 9.22 -9.84 5.21
CA GLU A 117 8.55 -10.44 6.37
C GLU A 117 7.05 -10.11 6.38
N ILE A 118 6.69 -8.84 6.19
CA ILE A 118 5.30 -8.39 6.11
C ILE A 118 4.62 -8.99 4.88
N ASN A 119 5.24 -8.92 3.71
CA ASN A 119 4.66 -9.46 2.48
C ASN A 119 4.33 -10.96 2.60
N GLN A 120 5.28 -11.77 3.09
CA GLN A 120 5.07 -13.20 3.29
C GLN A 120 4.03 -13.48 4.38
N TYR A 121 4.03 -12.69 5.46
CA TYR A 121 3.06 -12.82 6.52
C TYR A 121 1.62 -12.57 6.03
N LEU A 122 1.41 -11.48 5.28
CA LEU A 122 0.11 -11.16 4.66
C LEU A 122 -0.30 -12.25 3.66
N MET A 123 0.62 -12.70 2.81
CA MET A 123 0.37 -13.77 1.84
C MET A 123 -0.14 -15.03 2.53
N ASN A 124 0.54 -15.48 3.59
CA ASN A 124 0.17 -16.70 4.31
C ASN A 124 -1.15 -16.56 5.07
N LYS A 125 -1.35 -15.43 5.76
CA LYS A 125 -2.54 -15.23 6.63
C LYS A 125 -3.82 -14.96 5.83
N LEU A 126 -3.71 -14.31 4.67
CA LEU A 126 -4.84 -14.00 3.80
C LEU A 126 -5.03 -15.03 2.68
N LYS A 127 -4.18 -16.07 2.61
CA LYS A 127 -4.14 -17.05 1.51
C LYS A 127 -4.08 -16.35 0.15
N ALA A 128 -3.29 -15.28 0.07
CA ALA A 128 -3.25 -14.41 -1.09
C ALA A 128 -2.54 -15.08 -2.27
N GLU A 129 -3.00 -14.77 -3.47
CA GLU A 129 -2.39 -15.27 -4.71
C GLU A 129 -1.28 -14.35 -5.20
N ILE A 130 -0.40 -14.88 -6.07
CA ILE A 130 0.64 -14.10 -6.75
C ILE A 130 0.15 -13.79 -8.17
N PRO A 131 -0.32 -12.56 -8.45
CA PRO A 131 -0.85 -12.22 -9.76
C PRO A 131 0.25 -12.04 -10.82
N ILE A 132 1.44 -11.59 -10.42
CA ILE A 132 2.55 -11.28 -11.34
C ILE A 132 3.88 -11.67 -10.69
N LEU A 133 4.62 -12.58 -11.32
CA LEU A 133 5.96 -12.96 -10.87
C LEU A 133 6.95 -11.78 -10.97
N ASN A 134 7.86 -11.72 -10.00
CA ASN A 134 8.93 -10.73 -9.86
C ASN A 134 8.45 -9.27 -9.69
N PHE A 135 7.17 -9.07 -9.38
CA PHE A 135 6.61 -7.74 -9.20
C PHE A 135 7.14 -7.09 -7.91
N GLY A 136 8.08 -6.15 -8.08
CA GLY A 136 8.62 -5.38 -6.96
C GLY A 136 9.58 -6.18 -6.08
N SER A 137 10.00 -7.36 -6.54
CA SER A 137 10.90 -8.27 -5.82
C SER A 137 12.20 -8.55 -6.58
N SER A 138 12.55 -7.74 -7.58
CA SER A 138 13.72 -7.97 -8.45
C SER A 138 15.06 -7.95 -7.69
N ASP A 139 15.15 -7.19 -6.60
CA ASP A 139 16.31 -7.12 -5.70
C ASP A 139 16.07 -7.86 -4.35
N CYS A 140 15.01 -8.66 -4.27
CA CYS A 140 14.60 -9.36 -3.05
C CYS A 140 15.51 -10.55 -2.73
N ARG A 141 16.32 -10.41 -1.67
CA ARG A 141 17.21 -11.47 -1.18
C ARG A 141 16.47 -12.64 -0.51
N MET A 142 15.24 -12.41 -0.03
CA MET A 142 14.39 -13.44 0.58
C MET A 142 13.58 -14.24 -0.45
N ARG A 143 13.86 -14.05 -1.76
CA ARG A 143 13.25 -14.78 -2.88
C ARG A 143 11.71 -14.73 -2.89
N CYS A 144 11.12 -13.62 -2.48
CA CYS A 144 9.69 -13.39 -2.66
C CYS A 144 9.34 -13.47 -4.15
N ARG A 145 8.38 -14.33 -4.51
CA ARG A 145 7.89 -14.45 -5.88
C ARG A 145 7.25 -13.16 -6.40
N SER A 146 6.71 -12.33 -5.50
CA SER A 146 6.12 -11.02 -5.78
C SER A 146 5.94 -10.26 -4.46
N HIS A 147 6.04 -8.93 -4.49
CA HIS A 147 5.56 -8.05 -3.42
C HIS A 147 4.17 -7.46 -3.70
N LEU A 148 3.57 -7.81 -4.84
CA LEU A 148 2.16 -7.62 -5.14
C LEU A 148 1.41 -8.93 -4.90
N LEU A 149 0.35 -8.87 -4.10
CA LEU A 149 -0.53 -9.96 -3.74
C LEU A 149 -1.95 -9.67 -4.26
N TYR A 150 -2.66 -10.69 -4.69
CA TYR A 150 -4.07 -10.61 -5.08
C TYR A 150 -4.95 -11.22 -3.99
N LEU A 151 -6.03 -10.51 -3.65
CA LEU A 151 -6.91 -10.78 -2.50
C LEU A 151 -8.36 -11.07 -2.91
N GLY A 152 -8.67 -11.14 -4.21
CA GLY A 152 -10.03 -11.40 -4.68
C GLY A 152 -10.98 -10.21 -4.48
N SER A 153 -12.27 -10.48 -4.24
CA SER A 153 -13.32 -9.45 -4.12
C SER A 153 -13.75 -9.17 -2.67
N ASP A 154 -12.96 -9.58 -1.68
CA ASP A 154 -13.26 -9.37 -0.26
C ASP A 154 -13.19 -7.87 0.10
N ASN A 155 -14.34 -7.29 0.47
CA ASN A 155 -14.44 -5.87 0.80
C ASN A 155 -13.89 -5.52 2.20
N ASN A 156 -13.61 -6.51 3.05
CA ASN A 156 -13.04 -6.30 4.39
C ASN A 156 -11.51 -6.46 4.45
N VAL A 157 -10.82 -6.40 3.31
CA VAL A 157 -9.34 -6.55 3.27
C VAL A 157 -8.61 -5.48 4.07
N VAL A 158 -9.16 -4.27 4.19
CA VAL A 158 -8.53 -3.16 4.92
C VAL A 158 -8.44 -3.49 6.41
N GLY A 159 -9.56 -3.88 7.03
CA GLY A 159 -9.59 -4.28 8.44
C GLY A 159 -8.68 -5.46 8.71
N LYS A 160 -8.75 -6.51 7.86
CA LYS A 160 -7.90 -7.70 7.99
C LYS A 160 -6.41 -7.37 7.95
N ILE A 161 -5.98 -6.50 7.03
CA ILE A 161 -4.56 -6.11 6.94
C ILE A 161 -4.15 -5.25 8.15
N ALA A 162 -5.02 -4.36 8.63
CA ALA A 162 -4.76 -3.57 9.83
C ALA A 162 -4.56 -4.47 11.08
N ASP A 163 -5.43 -5.45 11.29
CA ASP A 163 -5.31 -6.42 12.39
C ASP A 163 -4.00 -7.21 12.33
N LEU A 164 -3.59 -7.62 11.13
CA LEU A 164 -2.33 -8.34 10.90
C LEU A 164 -1.10 -7.46 11.16
N TYR A 165 -1.16 -6.17 10.84
CA TYR A 165 -0.11 -5.21 11.20
C TYR A 165 0.00 -5.07 12.73
N MET A 166 -1.13 -4.93 13.44
CA MET A 166 -1.14 -4.78 14.90
C MET A 166 -0.55 -6.00 15.64
N GLN A 167 -0.61 -7.19 15.04
CA GLN A 167 0.02 -8.40 15.60
C GLN A 167 1.54 -8.39 15.59
N LYS A 168 2.19 -7.53 14.77
CA LYS A 168 3.65 -7.50 14.65
C LYS A 168 4.36 -6.86 15.84
N LYS A 169 3.65 -6.07 16.65
CA LYS A 169 4.17 -5.42 17.87
C LYS A 169 5.54 -4.74 17.63
N GLU A 170 5.71 -4.11 16.47
CA GLU A 170 6.94 -3.45 16.05
C GLU A 170 6.65 -1.99 15.70
N GLY A 171 7.36 -1.08 16.34
CA GLY A 171 7.28 0.35 16.04
C GLY A 171 5.86 0.93 16.18
N LYS A 172 5.68 2.14 15.63
CA LYS A 172 4.35 2.76 15.50
C LYS A 172 3.71 2.33 14.19
N ILE A 173 2.42 2.05 14.23
CA ILE A 173 1.59 1.68 13.08
C ILE A 173 0.63 2.82 12.78
N PHE A 174 0.49 3.14 11.50
CA PHE A 174 -0.33 4.22 10.97
C PHE A 174 -1.28 3.66 9.91
N ALA A 175 -2.51 4.17 9.85
CA ALA A 175 -3.53 3.68 8.93
C ALA A 175 -4.20 4.86 8.20
N PHE A 176 -3.84 5.05 6.94
CA PHE A 176 -4.45 6.07 6.08
C PHE A 176 -5.57 5.42 5.28
N LEU A 177 -6.82 5.81 5.53
CA LEU A 177 -8.01 5.22 4.87
C LEU A 177 -8.55 6.15 3.77
N ASP A 178 -9.17 5.56 2.73
CA ASP A 178 -9.80 6.29 1.62
C ASP A 178 -8.88 7.38 1.04
N CYS A 179 -7.77 6.95 0.42
CA CYS A 179 -6.73 7.82 -0.11
C CYS A 179 -6.89 8.12 -1.60
#